data_AF-A0AAE1FA28-F1
#
_entry.id   AF-A0AAE1FA28-F1
#
_cell.length_a   1.000
_cell.length_b   1.000
_cell.length_c   1.000
_cell.angle_alpha   90.00
_cell.angle_beta   90.00
_cell.angle_gamma   90.00
#
_symmetry.space_group_name_H-M   'P 1'
#
loop_
_entity.id
_entity.type
_entity.pdbx_description
1 polymer ?
#
loop_
_entity_poly.entity_id
_entity_poly.type
_entity_poly.pdbx_seq_one_letter_code
_entity_poly.pdbx_strand_id
1 'polypeptide(L)'
;MRVSVFMMRWRRELRRVLVALLFICMTVKLQLELRMLDSAETGGGYAPWWGNETLGHLRAFPKNSGSQNYSKMKGILTLNETHGKEVSTSNTDAVMNIKLQHKTMAKPRDIKLPTPTKDIVKNAKLKPLIDKTAPKPKQRGALSLDRSKGGGSASKAAPKKGGKVTVLNRGVSHDVDSKEVSLTKENIARIKKQLEAENKLQKIYNVNRYGPVLNNTSILLVQVHRRLENLAHLVKSMKAVRGINESLVIFSHDFWDECMNNFVRNITEFRVMQIFFPFSIQLHPFTFPGRDPRDCPWNVKGHQALTCLNRAWPDSYGHFREAAFTQIKHHWWWKLHRVFEGLRVTGKSYSGHVVFLEEDHYLAPDLLHVLHLMVRLQPTLCKDCLVLTLGNYNKLNAAVYKNFVERGDWWVTKYNMGFALDASAWWTLRKCHRQFCHFDDYNWDWTMTSLVQTCHKPRIPMFSIRLSRVAHVGSCGTHVKKKSCDVGAEVMVAHNRFKAVSQYLFPKTLILQSTHRSSGKTKKGNGGWGDYRDQQLCLAIANGTATQNTIERLQFPDNT
;
A
#
# COMPACT_ATOMS: atom_id res chain seq x y z
N MET A 1 57.73 33.14 -14.24
CA MET A 1 57.92 32.37 -13.00
C MET A 1 57.41 33.02 -11.70
N ARG A 2 57.29 34.36 -11.57
CA ARG A 2 56.88 35.00 -10.29
C ARG A 2 55.40 34.84 -9.86
N VAL A 3 54.47 34.55 -10.77
CA VAL A 3 53.03 34.41 -10.46
C VAL A 3 52.68 33.05 -9.80
N SER A 4 53.44 31.99 -10.12
CA SER A 4 53.18 30.62 -9.61
C SER A 4 53.51 30.48 -8.12
N VAL A 5 54.60 31.12 -7.67
CA VAL A 5 55.02 31.10 -6.25
C VAL A 5 54.03 31.85 -5.36
N PHE A 6 53.44 32.94 -5.86
CA PHE A 6 52.47 33.74 -5.11
C PHE A 6 51.15 32.97 -4.90
N MET A 7 50.63 32.28 -5.93
CA MET A 7 49.43 31.44 -5.79
C MET A 7 49.66 30.23 -4.87
N MET A 8 50.84 29.61 -4.88
CA MET A 8 51.15 28.52 -3.95
C MET A 8 51.22 29.01 -2.50
N ARG A 9 51.81 30.18 -2.26
CA ARG A 9 51.87 30.79 -0.92
C ARG A 9 50.47 31.14 -0.40
N TRP A 10 49.63 31.71 -1.25
CA TRP A 10 48.24 32.04 -0.90
C TRP A 10 47.40 30.79 -0.58
N ARG A 11 47.54 29.70 -1.36
CA ARG A 11 46.87 28.42 -1.07
C ARG A 11 47.34 27.79 0.24
N ARG A 12 48.61 27.96 0.59
CA ARG A 12 49.17 27.44 1.84
C ARG A 12 48.65 28.20 3.06
N GLU A 13 48.55 29.53 2.97
CA GLU A 13 47.94 30.35 4.03
C GLU A 13 46.43 30.11 4.15
N LEU A 14 45.71 29.99 3.03
CA LEU A 14 44.28 29.67 3.06
C LEU A 14 44.02 28.30 3.72
N ARG A 15 44.86 27.30 3.47
CA ARG A 15 44.78 26.00 4.16
C ARG A 15 45.07 26.12 5.66
N ARG A 16 46.03 26.95 6.07
CA ARG A 16 46.32 27.20 7.49
C ARG A 16 45.14 27.86 8.20
N VAL A 17 44.51 28.84 7.56
CA VAL A 17 43.29 29.50 8.09
C VAL A 17 42.13 28.52 8.17
N LEU A 18 41.91 27.69 7.16
CA LEU A 18 40.86 26.66 7.17
C LEU A 18 41.08 25.61 8.27
N VAL A 19 42.32 25.18 8.49
CA VAL A 19 42.66 24.23 9.57
C VAL A 19 42.48 24.88 10.94
N ALA A 20 42.86 26.16 11.11
CA ALA A 20 42.64 26.90 12.34
C ALA A 20 41.13 27.08 12.64
N LEU A 21 40.32 27.40 11.63
CA LEU A 21 38.85 27.51 11.76
C LEU A 21 38.22 26.15 12.12
N LEU A 22 38.68 25.06 11.50
CA LEU A 22 38.25 23.70 11.86
C LEU A 22 38.59 23.37 13.31
N PHE A 23 39.80 23.69 13.77
CA PHE A 23 40.19 23.49 15.16
C PHE A 23 39.31 24.30 16.12
N ILE A 24 39.09 25.60 15.82
CA ILE A 24 38.21 26.47 16.61
C ILE A 24 36.80 25.87 16.68
N CYS A 25 36.21 25.44 15.56
CA CYS A 25 34.90 24.82 15.53
C CYS A 25 34.84 23.52 16.34
N MET A 26 35.88 22.68 16.29
CA MET A 26 35.93 21.45 17.10
C MET A 26 36.06 21.76 18.59
N THR A 27 36.87 22.75 19.00
CA THR A 27 36.94 23.19 20.40
C THR A 27 35.63 23.81 20.89
N VAL A 28 34.94 24.62 20.08
CA VAL A 28 33.63 25.18 20.44
C VAL A 28 32.59 24.07 20.58
N LYS A 29 32.58 23.09 19.69
CA LYS A 29 31.70 21.92 19.78
C LYS A 29 31.98 21.10 21.04
N LEU A 30 33.25 20.84 21.36
CA LEU A 30 33.64 20.10 22.56
C LEU A 30 33.28 20.86 23.84
N GLN A 31 33.46 22.18 23.87
CA GLN A 31 33.06 23.04 24.99
C GLN A 31 31.53 23.09 25.16
N LEU A 32 30.76 23.09 24.06
CA LEU A 32 29.31 22.97 24.11
C LEU A 32 28.85 21.60 24.62
N GLU A 33 29.48 20.52 24.17
CA GLU A 33 29.18 19.16 24.65
C GLU A 33 29.55 18.97 26.13
N LEU A 34 30.68 19.52 26.58
CA LEU A 34 31.06 19.50 28.00
C LEU A 34 30.12 20.34 28.87
N ARG A 35 29.67 21.52 28.41
CA ARG A 35 28.64 22.31 29.11
C ARG A 35 27.29 21.61 29.16
N MET A 36 26.94 20.81 28.15
CA MET A 36 25.73 19.98 28.15
C MET A 36 25.83 18.79 29.12
N LEU A 37 27.03 18.31 29.42
CA LEU A 37 27.26 17.25 30.41
C LEU A 37 27.23 17.80 31.84
N ASP A 38 27.81 18.97 32.10
CA ASP A 38 27.75 19.63 33.43
C ASP A 38 26.31 20.09 33.80
N SER A 39 25.47 20.38 32.81
CA SER A 39 24.05 20.74 33.05
C SER A 39 23.13 19.52 33.19
N ALA A 40 23.63 18.30 32.96
CA ALA A 40 22.85 17.06 33.11
C ALA A 40 22.95 16.43 34.51
N GLU A 41 23.88 16.86 35.36
CA GLU A 41 24.01 16.37 36.75
C GLU A 41 23.18 17.15 37.77
N THR A 42 22.58 18.29 37.39
CA THR A 42 21.68 19.05 38.28
C THR A 42 20.44 19.54 37.53
N GLY A 43 19.38 18.72 37.48
CA GLY A 43 18.04 19.17 37.12
C GLY A 43 17.27 18.20 36.21
N GLY A 44 16.18 17.65 36.73
CA GLY A 44 15.32 16.72 35.99
C GLY A 44 14.51 17.39 34.86
N GLY A 45 14.14 16.55 33.88
CA GLY A 45 13.04 16.83 32.95
C GLY A 45 13.43 17.05 31.49
N TYR A 46 13.02 16.11 30.64
CA TYR A 46 12.82 16.18 29.18
C TYR A 46 14.03 16.17 28.23
N ALA A 47 13.95 15.24 27.27
CA ALA A 47 14.84 15.00 26.12
C ALA A 47 14.62 15.99 24.96
N PRO A 48 15.53 16.06 23.97
CA PRO A 48 15.31 15.24 22.77
C PRO A 48 16.59 14.70 22.10
N TRP A 49 16.58 13.41 21.74
CA TRP A 49 17.65 12.77 20.95
C TRP A 49 17.30 12.66 19.46
N TRP A 50 18.29 13.02 18.65
CA TRP A 50 18.39 12.83 17.20
C TRP A 50 18.88 11.41 16.88
N GLY A 51 18.45 10.84 15.74
CA GLY A 51 18.97 9.56 15.25
C GLY A 51 18.78 9.38 13.74
N ASN A 52 19.91 9.46 13.02
CA ASN A 52 20.09 9.19 11.59
C ASN A 52 20.06 7.67 11.31
N GLU A 53 19.48 7.27 10.18
CA GLU A 53 19.65 5.94 9.59
C GLU A 53 20.63 6.04 8.40
N THR A 54 21.80 5.40 8.48
CA THR A 54 22.58 4.89 7.33
C THR A 54 23.75 4.03 7.85
N LEU A 55 24.00 2.91 7.15
CA LEU A 55 25.11 1.93 7.27
C LEU A 55 25.02 0.84 8.37
N GLY A 56 25.25 -0.40 7.95
CA GLY A 56 25.19 -1.61 8.76
C GLY A 56 26.53 -2.32 9.00
N HIS A 57 26.43 -3.44 9.72
CA HIS A 57 27.41 -4.50 10.01
C HIS A 57 28.57 -4.19 10.97
N LEU A 58 28.52 -4.76 12.19
CA LEU A 58 29.41 -5.85 12.66
C LEU A 58 29.28 -6.11 14.18
N ARG A 59 29.24 -7.41 14.51
CA ARG A 59 29.62 -8.10 15.76
C ARG A 59 28.67 -8.12 16.98
N ALA A 60 28.68 -9.33 17.55
CA ALA A 60 27.87 -9.89 18.62
C ALA A 60 28.57 -9.84 19.99
N PHE A 61 27.79 -9.87 21.07
CA PHE A 61 27.75 -10.84 22.21
C PHE A 61 27.24 -10.18 23.53
N PRO A 62 26.82 -10.94 24.56
CA PRO A 62 25.50 -10.79 25.19
C PRO A 62 25.54 -10.52 26.72
N LYS A 63 24.37 -10.66 27.36
CA LYS A 63 24.02 -10.73 28.82
C LYS A 63 23.21 -9.50 29.29
N ASN A 64 22.24 -9.59 30.20
CA ASN A 64 21.75 -10.67 31.04
C ASN A 64 20.30 -10.41 31.48
N SER A 65 19.67 -11.51 31.90
CA SER A 65 18.41 -11.69 32.62
C SER A 65 18.09 -10.73 33.77
N GLY A 66 16.81 -10.46 33.99
CA GLY A 66 16.25 -9.91 35.22
C GLY A 66 14.74 -10.04 35.27
N SER A 67 14.26 -11.08 35.94
CA SER A 67 12.86 -11.29 36.32
C SER A 67 12.36 -10.17 37.23
N GLN A 68 11.06 -9.84 37.17
CA GLN A 68 10.25 -9.74 38.40
C GLN A 68 8.73 -9.76 38.11
N ASN A 69 8.07 -10.65 38.84
CA ASN A 69 6.63 -10.70 39.07
C ASN A 69 6.13 -9.42 39.73
N TYR A 70 4.86 -9.03 39.50
CA TYR A 70 3.95 -8.71 40.62
C TYR A 70 2.48 -8.92 40.21
N SER A 71 1.77 -9.59 41.11
CA SER A 71 0.36 -9.91 41.05
C SER A 71 -0.51 -8.78 41.61
N LYS A 72 -1.77 -8.77 41.14
CA LYS A 72 -3.01 -8.46 41.87
C LYS A 72 -3.10 -7.15 42.67
N MET A 73 -4.04 -6.30 42.24
CA MET A 73 -4.99 -5.67 43.16
C MET A 73 -6.39 -5.65 42.54
N LYS A 74 -7.34 -6.26 43.26
CA LYS A 74 -8.79 -6.14 43.11
C LYS A 74 -9.28 -5.09 44.13
N GLY A 75 -10.24 -4.27 43.74
CA GLY A 75 -11.11 -3.46 44.59
C GLY A 75 -12.13 -2.78 43.66
N ILE A 76 -13.32 -3.36 43.50
CA ILE A 76 -14.55 -3.01 44.23
C ILE A 76 -14.87 -1.52 44.12
N LEU A 77 -15.91 -1.18 43.35
CA LEU A 77 -16.97 -0.25 43.75
C LEU A 77 -18.20 -0.43 42.84
N THR A 78 -19.32 -0.56 43.54
CA THR A 78 -20.69 -0.82 43.11
C THR A 78 -21.50 0.47 42.96
N LEU A 79 -22.60 0.35 42.21
CA LEU A 79 -23.87 1.13 42.25
C LEU A 79 -23.91 2.52 41.56
N ASN A 80 -24.70 2.62 40.47
CA ASN A 80 -26.11 3.01 40.58
C ASN A 80 -26.84 2.90 39.22
N GLU A 81 -27.84 2.03 39.18
CA GLU A 81 -28.91 2.01 38.18
C GLU A 81 -30.11 2.76 38.74
N THR A 82 -30.68 3.66 37.94
CA THR A 82 -32.10 4.02 38.01
C THR A 82 -32.58 4.21 36.57
N HIS A 83 -33.59 3.46 36.13
CA HIS A 83 -34.64 3.94 35.21
C HIS A 83 -35.81 2.97 35.21
N GLY A 84 -36.97 3.50 35.61
CA GLY A 84 -38.26 2.83 35.54
C GLY A 84 -39.01 3.16 34.24
N LYS A 85 -39.61 2.10 33.70
CA LYS A 85 -40.94 1.96 33.08
C LYS A 85 -41.48 3.01 32.08
N GLU A 86 -41.64 2.51 30.85
CA GLU A 86 -42.86 2.42 30.00
C GLU A 86 -43.89 3.56 30.02
N VAL A 87 -44.29 4.03 28.82
CA VAL A 87 -45.68 3.97 28.32
C VAL A 87 -45.69 4.03 26.78
N SER A 88 -46.48 3.15 26.19
CA SER A 88 -46.91 3.04 24.79
C SER A 88 -47.89 4.13 24.36
N THR A 89 -47.93 4.48 23.07
CA THR A 89 -49.19 4.66 22.32
C THR A 89 -48.93 4.68 20.82
N SER A 90 -49.74 3.88 20.12
CA SER A 90 -49.98 3.87 18.68
C SER A 90 -50.82 5.06 18.25
N ASN A 91 -50.64 5.55 17.03
CA ASN A 91 -51.77 5.87 16.15
C ASN A 91 -51.37 5.97 14.68
N THR A 92 -52.36 5.63 13.87
CA THR A 92 -52.42 5.32 12.45
C THR A 92 -52.67 6.54 11.54
N ASP A 93 -52.38 6.32 10.25
CA ASP A 93 -52.98 6.89 9.02
C ASP A 93 -52.95 8.40 8.75
N ALA A 94 -52.34 8.77 7.60
CA ALA A 94 -53.06 9.42 6.49
C ALA A 94 -52.17 9.58 5.25
N VAL A 95 -52.64 9.00 4.16
CA VAL A 95 -52.18 9.18 2.78
C VAL A 95 -52.58 10.57 2.28
N MET A 96 -51.64 11.33 1.70
CA MET A 96 -51.97 12.46 0.81
C MET A 96 -51.23 12.35 -0.52
N ASN A 97 -52.01 12.08 -1.56
CA ASN A 97 -51.67 12.27 -2.96
C ASN A 97 -51.54 13.77 -3.26
N ILE A 98 -50.41 14.19 -3.81
CA ILE A 98 -50.31 15.47 -4.52
C ILE A 98 -49.91 15.17 -5.96
N LYS A 99 -50.89 15.27 -6.86
CA LYS A 99 -50.71 15.53 -8.29
C LYS A 99 -50.23 16.97 -8.44
N LEU A 100 -49.11 17.19 -9.11
CA LEU A 100 -48.77 18.50 -9.66
C LEU A 100 -48.41 18.36 -11.13
N GLN A 101 -49.20 19.04 -11.95
CA GLN A 101 -49.17 19.05 -13.40
C GLN A 101 -47.97 19.82 -13.96
N HIS A 102 -47.63 19.41 -15.18
CA HIS A 102 -46.67 19.98 -16.12
C HIS A 102 -46.65 21.51 -16.20
N LYS A 103 -45.44 22.07 -16.21
CA LYS A 103 -45.11 23.24 -17.03
C LYS A 103 -43.93 22.91 -17.94
N THR A 104 -44.22 22.93 -19.23
CA THR A 104 -43.32 22.91 -20.38
C THR A 104 -42.47 24.18 -20.40
N MET A 105 -41.15 24.04 -20.57
CA MET A 105 -40.27 25.13 -21.01
C MET A 105 -39.28 24.64 -22.07
N ALA A 106 -39.01 25.56 -22.98
CA ALA A 106 -38.50 25.38 -24.33
C ALA A 106 -37.05 24.89 -24.45
N LYS A 107 -36.78 24.19 -25.57
CA LYS A 107 -35.46 23.87 -26.12
C LYS A 107 -34.72 25.15 -26.58
N PRO A 108 -33.40 25.25 -26.37
CA PRO A 108 -32.54 26.08 -27.21
C PRO A 108 -31.98 25.31 -28.41
N ARG A 109 -31.87 26.04 -29.51
CA ARG A 109 -31.61 25.61 -30.88
C ARG A 109 -30.14 25.25 -31.15
N ASP A 110 -29.98 24.35 -32.11
CA ASP A 110 -28.74 24.00 -32.80
C ASP A 110 -28.08 25.22 -33.45
N ILE A 111 -26.78 25.39 -33.23
CA ILE A 111 -25.91 26.27 -34.03
C ILE A 111 -24.86 25.38 -34.71
N LYS A 112 -25.01 25.20 -36.03
CA LYS A 112 -24.00 24.66 -36.95
C LYS A 112 -23.19 25.80 -37.55
N LEU A 113 -21.89 25.55 -37.82
CA LEU A 113 -21.06 25.98 -38.96
C LEU A 113 -19.56 25.78 -38.62
N PRO A 114 -18.62 25.71 -39.58
CA PRO A 114 -18.53 24.80 -40.74
C PRO A 114 -17.21 23.99 -40.76
N THR A 115 -17.20 22.90 -41.53
CA THR A 115 -16.03 22.10 -41.93
C THR A 115 -15.11 22.83 -42.92
N PRO A 116 -13.79 22.62 -42.87
CA PRO A 116 -12.91 22.86 -44.01
C PRO A 116 -12.67 21.57 -44.81
N THR A 117 -12.70 21.77 -46.12
CA THR A 117 -12.50 20.86 -47.25
C THR A 117 -11.11 20.23 -47.30
N LYS A 118 -11.05 19.02 -47.89
CA LYS A 118 -9.86 18.43 -48.50
C LYS A 118 -9.62 19.08 -49.86
N ASP A 119 -8.34 19.27 -50.24
CA ASP A 119 -7.80 18.98 -51.58
C ASP A 119 -6.26 19.11 -51.58
N ILE A 120 -5.54 18.04 -51.98
CA ILE A 120 -4.64 17.96 -53.16
C ILE A 120 -3.18 18.38 -52.83
N VAL A 121 -2.07 17.68 -53.12
CA VAL A 121 -1.73 16.47 -53.89
C VAL A 121 -0.22 16.12 -53.69
N LYS A 122 0.10 14.82 -53.75
CA LYS A 122 1.32 14.13 -54.26
C LYS A 122 2.75 14.55 -53.86
N ASN A 123 3.51 13.60 -53.32
CA ASN A 123 4.54 12.79 -54.04
C ASN A 123 5.40 12.04 -52.99
N ALA A 124 5.33 10.71 -52.89
CA ALA A 124 6.09 9.73 -53.68
C ALA A 124 7.60 9.74 -53.37
N LYS A 125 8.09 8.69 -52.68
CA LYS A 125 9.05 7.70 -53.25
C LYS A 125 9.40 6.62 -52.22
N LEU A 126 9.07 5.39 -52.59
CA LEU A 126 9.59 4.15 -52.04
C LEU A 126 10.58 3.54 -53.06
N LYS A 127 11.52 2.73 -52.55
CA LYS A 127 12.39 1.71 -53.19
C LYS A 127 13.73 2.15 -53.83
N PRO A 128 14.72 1.22 -54.03
CA PRO A 128 14.89 -0.14 -53.46
C PRO A 128 16.34 -0.51 -53.00
N LEU A 129 16.45 -1.75 -52.51
CA LEU A 129 17.62 -2.61 -52.24
C LEU A 129 18.79 -2.51 -53.24
N ILE A 130 20.00 -2.88 -52.79
CA ILE A 130 20.77 -4.03 -53.32
C ILE A 130 21.74 -4.59 -52.26
N ASP A 131 21.79 -5.91 -52.27
CA ASP A 131 22.56 -6.91 -51.54
C ASP A 131 24.06 -6.92 -51.87
N LYS A 132 24.91 -7.46 -50.96
CA LYS A 132 25.95 -8.47 -51.28
C LYS A 132 26.82 -8.87 -50.08
N THR A 133 26.84 -10.19 -49.87
CA THR A 133 27.99 -11.08 -49.59
C THR A 133 28.49 -11.31 -48.14
N ALA A 134 28.35 -12.56 -47.74
CA ALA A 134 28.90 -13.29 -46.59
C ALA A 134 30.35 -13.83 -46.90
N PRO A 135 30.87 -14.90 -46.25
CA PRO A 135 31.30 -15.09 -44.85
C PRO A 135 32.71 -15.72 -44.65
N LYS A 136 33.23 -15.72 -43.40
CA LYS A 136 34.12 -16.74 -42.75
C LYS A 136 35.58 -16.87 -43.29
N PRO A 137 36.58 -17.43 -42.55
CA PRO A 137 36.50 -18.72 -41.84
C PRO A 137 37.29 -18.92 -40.52
N LYS A 138 36.99 -20.10 -39.95
CA LYS A 138 37.63 -20.85 -38.86
C LYS A 138 39.01 -21.42 -39.25
N GLN A 139 39.85 -21.73 -38.24
CA GLN A 139 40.63 -22.98 -38.06
C GLN A 139 41.02 -23.04 -36.56
N ARG A 140 40.81 -24.08 -35.72
CA ARG A 140 41.04 -25.56 -35.68
C ARG A 140 42.45 -26.00 -35.26
N GLY A 141 42.50 -26.92 -34.27
CA GLY A 141 43.58 -27.87 -33.93
C GLY A 141 44.35 -27.51 -32.64
N ALA A 142 44.75 -28.40 -31.72
CA ALA A 142 44.73 -29.87 -31.62
C ALA A 142 45.08 -30.26 -30.14
N LEU A 143 44.44 -31.30 -29.58
CA LEU A 143 44.97 -32.62 -29.15
C LEU A 143 45.90 -32.72 -27.90
N SER A 144 45.40 -33.53 -26.95
CA SER A 144 45.95 -34.37 -25.87
C SER A 144 47.42 -34.31 -25.44
N LEU A 145 47.67 -34.45 -24.13
CA LEU A 145 48.46 -35.57 -23.60
C LEU A 145 48.30 -35.78 -22.09
N ASP A 146 48.17 -37.06 -21.76
CA ASP A 146 48.19 -37.72 -20.46
C ASP A 146 49.42 -37.37 -19.60
N ARG A 147 49.23 -37.35 -18.27
CA ARG A 147 50.26 -37.83 -17.34
C ARG A 147 49.66 -38.28 -16.02
N SER A 148 49.53 -39.59 -15.91
CA SER A 148 49.41 -40.36 -14.68
C SER A 148 50.70 -40.30 -13.85
N LYS A 149 50.57 -40.16 -12.53
CA LYS A 149 51.44 -40.79 -11.52
C LYS A 149 50.61 -41.09 -10.28
N GLY A 150 50.53 -42.37 -9.96
CA GLY A 150 49.86 -42.90 -8.79
C GLY A 150 50.68 -42.79 -7.50
N GLY A 151 50.00 -43.10 -6.41
CA GLY A 151 50.56 -43.26 -5.07
C GLY A 151 49.42 -43.62 -4.13
N GLY A 152 49.14 -44.92 -4.00
CA GLY A 152 48.11 -45.42 -3.09
C GLY A 152 48.61 -45.50 -1.65
N SER A 153 47.69 -45.35 -0.70
CA SER A 153 47.69 -46.16 0.52
C SER A 153 46.26 -46.28 1.04
N ALA A 154 45.79 -47.52 1.11
CA ALA A 154 44.56 -47.89 1.81
C ALA A 154 44.82 -47.96 3.31
N SER A 155 43.83 -47.59 4.14
CA SER A 155 43.58 -48.27 5.43
C SER A 155 42.28 -47.82 6.10
N LYS A 156 41.40 -48.82 6.25
CA LYS A 156 40.52 -49.13 7.40
C LYS A 156 39.25 -48.30 7.62
N ALA A 157 38.14 -49.00 7.36
CA ALA A 157 36.79 -48.71 7.80
C ALA A 157 36.61 -48.91 9.32
N ALA A 158 35.70 -48.12 9.91
CA ALA A 158 35.00 -48.42 11.15
C ALA A 158 33.52 -47.98 11.02
N PRO A 159 32.55 -48.76 11.51
CA PRO A 159 31.13 -48.56 11.21
C PRO A 159 30.51 -47.55 12.18
N LYS A 160 29.83 -46.51 11.66
CA LYS A 160 29.01 -45.62 12.49
C LYS A 160 27.53 -46.02 12.41
N LYS A 161 27.06 -46.43 13.58
CA LYS A 161 25.68 -46.75 13.97
C LYS A 161 24.67 -45.69 13.50
N GLY A 162 23.47 -46.17 13.18
CA GLY A 162 22.33 -45.37 12.73
C GLY A 162 22.02 -44.20 13.67
N GLY A 163 22.00 -43.00 13.10
CA GLY A 163 21.44 -41.80 13.70
C GLY A 163 20.18 -41.43 12.95
N LYS A 164 19.05 -41.33 13.66
CA LYS A 164 17.80 -40.75 13.18
C LYS A 164 18.10 -39.44 12.44
N VAL A 165 17.68 -39.35 11.18
CA VAL A 165 17.65 -38.10 10.43
C VAL A 165 16.59 -37.21 11.09
N THR A 166 17.00 -36.39 12.05
CA THR A 166 16.25 -35.20 12.43
C THR A 166 16.38 -34.21 11.29
N VAL A 167 15.30 -34.04 10.52
CA VAL A 167 15.16 -32.97 9.54
C VAL A 167 15.28 -31.66 10.31
N LEU A 168 16.44 -31.02 10.18
CA LEU A 168 16.69 -29.66 10.65
C LEU A 168 15.82 -28.72 9.82
N ASN A 169 14.66 -28.36 10.38
CA ASN A 169 13.88 -27.20 9.98
C ASN A 169 14.81 -25.96 10.04
N ARG A 170 15.35 -25.55 8.90
CA ARG A 170 16.10 -24.31 8.75
C ARG A 170 15.44 -23.44 7.68
N GLY A 171 14.72 -22.43 8.17
CA GLY A 171 14.57 -21.14 7.51
C GLY A 171 13.40 -20.98 6.55
N VAL A 172 12.16 -20.93 7.07
CA VAL A 172 11.09 -20.15 6.45
C VAL A 172 11.26 -18.72 6.99
N SER A 173 11.28 -17.70 6.11
CA SER A 173 11.50 -16.31 6.54
C SER A 173 10.33 -15.73 7.35
N HIS A 174 9.18 -16.40 7.37
CA HIS A 174 8.07 -16.06 8.26
C HIS A 174 7.39 -17.37 8.67
N ASP A 175 7.29 -17.62 9.97
CA ASP A 175 6.36 -18.61 10.49
C ASP A 175 4.98 -18.25 9.94
N VAL A 176 4.44 -19.11 9.07
CA VAL A 176 3.03 -19.05 8.70
C VAL A 176 2.26 -19.20 10.01
N ASP A 177 1.42 -18.22 10.34
CA ASP A 177 0.62 -18.30 11.55
C ASP A 177 -0.11 -19.64 11.56
N SER A 178 0.07 -20.43 12.61
CA SER A 178 -0.60 -21.72 12.79
C SER A 178 -2.13 -21.63 12.58
N LYS A 179 -2.73 -20.44 12.78
CA LYS A 179 -4.15 -20.17 12.53
C LYS A 179 -4.53 -20.04 11.06
N GLU A 180 -3.59 -19.73 10.16
CA GLU A 180 -3.82 -19.75 8.70
C GLU A 180 -3.92 -21.17 8.14
N VAL A 181 -3.41 -22.15 8.88
CA VAL A 181 -3.31 -23.56 8.46
C VAL A 181 -4.34 -24.46 9.20
N SER A 182 -5.07 -23.94 10.19
CA SER A 182 -5.90 -24.75 11.09
C SER A 182 -7.37 -24.93 10.69
N LEU A 183 -7.80 -24.45 9.51
CA LEU A 183 -9.19 -24.59 9.07
C LEU A 183 -9.43 -25.94 8.37
N THR A 184 -10.47 -26.66 8.79
CA THR A 184 -10.93 -27.87 8.09
C THR A 184 -11.56 -27.52 6.73
N LYS A 185 -11.70 -28.51 5.84
CA LYS A 185 -12.33 -28.32 4.53
C LYS A 185 -13.78 -27.85 4.67
N GLU A 186 -14.51 -28.34 5.67
CA GLU A 186 -15.88 -27.95 5.97
C GLU A 186 -15.96 -26.50 6.42
N ASN A 187 -15.02 -26.06 7.27
CA ASN A 187 -14.93 -24.66 7.70
C ASN A 187 -14.64 -23.73 6.52
N ILE A 188 -13.71 -24.12 5.62
CA ILE A 188 -13.41 -23.35 4.41
C ILE A 188 -14.65 -23.26 3.51
N ALA A 189 -15.35 -24.37 3.27
CA ALA A 189 -16.57 -24.38 2.46
C ALA A 189 -17.68 -23.50 3.05
N ARG A 190 -17.85 -23.54 4.38
CA ARG A 190 -18.80 -22.67 5.10
C ARG A 190 -18.45 -21.19 4.92
N ILE A 191 -17.18 -20.82 5.13
CA ILE A 191 -16.71 -19.44 4.97
C ILE A 191 -16.91 -18.98 3.52
N LYS A 192 -16.53 -19.79 2.53
CA LYS A 192 -16.74 -19.47 1.10
C LYS A 192 -18.21 -19.15 0.80
N LYS A 193 -19.14 -19.98 1.30
CA LYS A 193 -20.59 -19.77 1.14
C LYS A 193 -21.08 -18.48 1.81
N GLN A 194 -20.65 -18.21 3.04
CA GLN A 194 -21.02 -16.98 3.76
C GLN A 194 -20.48 -15.74 3.06
N LEU A 195 -19.21 -15.78 2.66
CA LEU A 195 -18.53 -14.74 1.93
C LEU A 195 -19.24 -14.40 0.61
N GLU A 196 -19.59 -15.42 -0.18
CA GLU A 196 -20.32 -15.24 -1.43
C GLU A 196 -21.70 -14.61 -1.18
N ALA A 197 -22.42 -15.06 -0.16
CA ALA A 197 -23.71 -14.49 0.22
C ALA A 197 -23.58 -13.01 0.62
N GLU A 198 -22.60 -12.64 1.46
CA GLU A 198 -22.36 -11.25 1.87
C GLU A 198 -21.99 -10.36 0.68
N ASN A 199 -21.06 -10.82 -0.16
CA ASN A 199 -20.66 -10.09 -1.37
C ASN A 199 -21.83 -9.91 -2.36
N LYS A 200 -22.74 -10.88 -2.48
CA LYS A 200 -23.94 -10.77 -3.32
C LYS A 200 -24.98 -9.83 -2.70
N LEU A 201 -25.13 -9.88 -1.38
CA LEU A 201 -26.08 -9.05 -0.64
C LEU A 201 -25.69 -7.57 -0.69
N GLN A 202 -24.39 -7.24 -0.63
CA GLN A 202 -23.88 -5.87 -0.60
C GLN A 202 -24.63 -5.01 0.43
N LYS A 203 -24.83 -5.55 1.63
CA LYS A 203 -25.62 -4.89 2.67
C LYS A 203 -24.93 -3.60 3.11
N ILE A 204 -25.70 -2.52 3.14
CA ILE A 204 -25.28 -1.25 3.73
C ILE A 204 -25.99 -1.13 5.08
N TYR A 205 -25.22 -1.10 6.15
CA TYR A 205 -25.70 -0.88 7.50
C TYR A 205 -25.94 0.62 7.75
N ASN A 206 -26.83 0.93 8.70
CA ASN A 206 -27.14 2.29 9.16
C ASN A 206 -27.81 3.21 8.12
N VAL A 207 -28.36 2.65 7.03
CA VAL A 207 -29.13 3.42 6.02
C VAL A 207 -30.37 4.07 6.62
N ASN A 208 -31.04 3.40 7.55
CA ASN A 208 -32.19 3.93 8.28
C ASN A 208 -31.84 5.17 9.11
N ARG A 209 -30.60 5.31 9.58
CA ARG A 209 -30.15 6.43 10.41
C ARG A 209 -29.65 7.61 9.59
N TYR A 210 -28.96 7.33 8.48
CA TYR A 210 -28.27 8.37 7.72
C TYR A 210 -28.92 8.68 6.36
N GLY A 211 -29.86 7.85 5.91
CA GLY A 211 -30.47 7.91 4.58
C GLY A 211 -29.71 7.08 3.54
N PRO A 212 -30.15 7.07 2.28
CA PRO A 212 -29.49 6.35 1.20
C PRO A 212 -28.09 6.91 0.90
N VAL A 213 -27.28 6.14 0.18
CA VAL A 213 -26.02 6.61 -0.40
C VAL A 213 -26.34 7.32 -1.71
N LEU A 214 -25.81 8.53 -1.89
CA LEU A 214 -26.03 9.37 -3.08
C LEU A 214 -24.86 9.25 -4.05
N ASN A 215 -25.07 9.67 -5.30
CA ASN A 215 -24.04 9.60 -6.35
C ASN A 215 -22.78 10.42 -6.03
N ASN A 216 -22.86 11.42 -5.16
CA ASN A 216 -21.74 12.26 -4.74
C ASN A 216 -21.23 11.92 -3.33
N THR A 217 -21.81 10.92 -2.65
CA THR A 217 -21.37 10.49 -1.32
C THR A 217 -19.91 10.09 -1.36
N SER A 218 -19.10 10.66 -0.46
CA SER A 218 -17.70 10.27 -0.30
C SER A 218 -17.63 8.86 0.27
N ILE A 219 -16.80 8.01 -0.35
CA ILE A 219 -16.59 6.63 0.08
C ILE A 219 -15.19 6.53 0.70
N LEU A 220 -15.07 5.92 1.88
CA LEU A 220 -13.77 5.54 2.43
C LEU A 220 -13.63 4.02 2.27
N LEU A 221 -12.65 3.58 1.48
CA LEU A 221 -12.37 2.17 1.23
C LEU A 221 -11.14 1.73 2.04
N VAL A 222 -11.35 0.83 2.99
CA VAL A 222 -10.31 0.32 3.89
C VAL A 222 -9.89 -1.08 3.45
N GLN A 223 -8.60 -1.28 3.17
CA GLN A 223 -8.03 -2.63 3.05
C GLN A 223 -7.75 -3.20 4.45
N VAL A 224 -8.39 -4.32 4.78
CA VAL A 224 -8.35 -4.98 6.09
C VAL A 224 -7.77 -6.38 5.92
N HIS A 225 -6.84 -6.73 6.80
CA HIS A 225 -6.24 -8.06 6.87
C HIS A 225 -6.63 -8.76 8.17
N ARG A 226 -5.85 -8.59 9.25
CA ARG A 226 -6.07 -9.30 10.54
C ARG A 226 -5.64 -8.49 11.77
N ARG A 227 -5.47 -7.17 11.66
CA ARG A 227 -5.03 -6.34 12.80
C ARG A 227 -6.19 -5.59 13.42
N LEU A 228 -7.01 -6.29 14.20
CA LEU A 228 -8.20 -5.71 14.86
C LEU A 228 -7.86 -4.49 15.75
N GLU A 229 -6.72 -4.50 16.44
CA GLU A 229 -6.27 -3.36 17.25
C GLU A 229 -6.05 -2.10 16.39
N ASN A 230 -5.30 -2.23 15.29
CA ASN A 230 -5.10 -1.14 14.32
C ASN A 230 -6.44 -0.66 13.75
N LEU A 231 -7.30 -1.59 13.31
CA LEU A 231 -8.61 -1.28 12.75
C LEU A 231 -9.49 -0.53 13.75
N ALA A 232 -9.47 -0.91 15.03
CA ALA A 232 -10.21 -0.24 16.08
C ALA A 232 -9.73 1.21 16.28
N HIS A 233 -8.42 1.46 16.20
CA HIS A 233 -7.86 2.80 16.26
C HIS A 233 -8.20 3.64 15.02
N LEU A 234 -8.18 3.06 13.82
CA LEU A 234 -8.63 3.71 12.59
C LEU A 234 -10.10 4.15 12.76
N VAL A 235 -10.98 3.24 13.15
CA VAL A 235 -12.41 3.52 13.37
C VAL A 235 -12.60 4.58 14.45
N LYS A 236 -11.84 4.53 15.55
CA LYS A 236 -11.86 5.58 16.58
C LYS A 236 -11.51 6.96 16.01
N SER A 237 -10.51 7.04 15.13
CA SER A 237 -10.16 8.31 14.47
C SER A 237 -11.22 8.75 13.46
N MET A 238 -11.85 7.83 12.71
CA MET A 238 -12.96 8.11 11.79
C MET A 238 -14.15 8.73 12.50
N LYS A 239 -14.50 8.25 13.71
CA LYS A 239 -15.59 8.82 14.52
C LYS A 239 -15.36 10.30 14.86
N ALA A 240 -14.10 10.75 14.88
CA ALA A 240 -13.74 12.15 15.13
C ALA A 240 -13.69 13.01 13.85
N VAL A 241 -13.82 12.41 12.66
CA VAL A 241 -13.86 13.15 11.39
C VAL A 241 -15.20 13.85 11.25
N ARG A 242 -15.19 15.18 11.12
CA ARG A 242 -16.42 15.96 10.92
C ARG A 242 -17.07 15.59 9.58
N GLY A 243 -18.37 15.28 9.61
CA GLY A 243 -19.15 14.88 8.44
C GLY A 243 -19.06 13.39 8.09
N ILE A 244 -18.43 12.55 8.93
CA ILE A 244 -18.30 11.11 8.64
C ILE A 244 -19.65 10.40 8.49
N ASN A 245 -20.69 10.89 9.18
CA ASN A 245 -22.07 10.40 9.11
C ASN A 245 -22.68 10.53 7.70
N GLU A 246 -22.16 11.41 6.85
CA GLU A 246 -22.59 11.59 5.46
C GLU A 246 -21.89 10.65 4.47
N SER A 247 -20.86 9.93 4.94
CA SER A 247 -20.04 9.03 4.11
C SER A 247 -20.53 7.57 4.15
N LEU A 248 -20.05 6.79 3.19
CA LEU A 248 -20.07 5.32 3.25
C LEU A 248 -18.64 4.83 3.51
N VAL A 249 -18.47 3.97 4.51
CA VAL A 249 -17.19 3.29 4.76
C VAL A 249 -17.31 1.84 4.34
N ILE A 250 -16.43 1.41 3.43
CA ILE A 250 -16.36 0.05 2.91
C ILE A 250 -15.12 -0.62 3.49
N PHE A 251 -15.30 -1.70 4.24
CA PHE A 251 -14.21 -2.52 4.73
C PHE A 251 -14.03 -3.72 3.80
N SER A 252 -12.86 -3.81 3.18
CA SER A 252 -12.48 -4.86 2.23
C SER A 252 -11.56 -5.85 2.94
N HIS A 253 -12.04 -7.06 3.16
CA HIS A 253 -11.35 -8.08 3.96
C HIS A 253 -10.75 -9.16 3.06
N ASP A 254 -9.50 -9.58 3.32
CA ASP A 254 -8.95 -10.82 2.75
C ASP A 254 -8.82 -11.97 3.76
N PHE A 255 -9.30 -11.75 4.99
CA PHE A 255 -9.36 -12.76 6.02
C PHE A 255 -10.73 -12.71 6.70
N TRP A 256 -11.43 -13.83 6.74
CA TRP A 256 -12.69 -13.98 7.46
C TRP A 256 -12.40 -14.23 8.94
N ASP A 257 -12.79 -13.28 9.77
CA ASP A 257 -12.70 -13.36 11.23
C ASP A 257 -14.00 -12.82 11.82
N GLU A 258 -14.74 -13.65 12.56
CA GLU A 258 -16.05 -13.25 13.10
C GLU A 258 -15.96 -12.11 14.11
N CYS A 259 -14.88 -12.05 14.91
CA CYS A 259 -14.69 -10.95 15.85
C CYS A 259 -14.51 -9.63 15.12
N MET A 260 -13.69 -9.61 14.06
CA MET A 260 -13.48 -8.45 13.22
C MET A 260 -14.72 -8.08 12.41
N ASN A 261 -15.43 -9.07 11.86
CA ASN A 261 -16.68 -8.85 11.13
C ASN A 261 -17.75 -8.23 12.04
N ASN A 262 -17.93 -8.77 13.24
CA ASN A 262 -18.89 -8.25 14.21
C ASN A 262 -18.49 -6.86 14.72
N PHE A 263 -17.18 -6.60 14.91
CA PHE A 263 -16.69 -5.26 15.22
C PHE A 263 -17.11 -4.25 14.15
N VAL A 264 -16.91 -4.56 12.86
CA VAL A 264 -17.31 -3.68 11.74
C VAL A 264 -18.81 -3.50 11.66
N ARG A 265 -19.60 -4.58 11.79
CA ARG A 265 -21.08 -4.54 11.76
C ARG A 265 -21.69 -3.71 12.90
N ASN A 266 -21.00 -3.63 14.05
CA ASN A 266 -21.45 -2.90 15.23
C ASN A 266 -21.10 -1.41 15.21
N ILE A 267 -20.42 -0.91 14.16
CA ILE A 267 -20.20 0.52 13.98
C ILE A 267 -21.54 1.20 13.66
N THR A 268 -21.89 2.26 14.38
CA THR A 268 -23.21 2.91 14.24
C THR A 268 -23.13 4.38 13.82
N GLU A 269 -21.93 4.96 13.77
CA GLU A 269 -21.67 6.39 13.55
C GLU A 269 -21.71 6.83 12.08
N PHE A 270 -21.67 5.87 11.14
CA PHE A 270 -21.72 6.12 9.71
C PHE A 270 -22.23 4.87 8.96
N ARG A 271 -22.52 4.99 7.66
CA ARG A 271 -22.92 3.85 6.84
C ARG A 271 -21.74 2.91 6.64
N VAL A 272 -21.98 1.62 6.77
CA VAL A 272 -20.94 0.59 6.67
C VAL A 272 -21.32 -0.45 5.64
N MET A 273 -20.34 -0.90 4.85
CA MET A 273 -20.45 -2.08 4.00
C MET A 273 -19.19 -2.94 4.23
N GLN A 274 -19.37 -4.26 4.23
CA GLN A 274 -18.25 -5.20 4.14
C GLN A 274 -18.22 -5.85 2.76
N ILE A 275 -17.02 -5.97 2.21
CA ILE A 275 -16.75 -6.80 1.02
C ILE A 275 -15.57 -7.72 1.35
N PHE A 276 -15.53 -8.87 0.70
CA PHE A 276 -14.58 -9.92 1.05
C PHE A 276 -13.88 -10.47 -0.19
N PHE A 277 -12.55 -10.47 -0.18
CA PHE A 277 -11.73 -10.98 -1.26
C PHE A 277 -11.87 -12.51 -1.36
N PRO A 278 -12.40 -13.05 -2.47
CA PRO A 278 -12.77 -14.47 -2.55
C PRO A 278 -11.59 -15.40 -2.84
N PHE A 279 -10.41 -14.86 -3.16
CA PHE A 279 -9.22 -15.64 -3.55
C PHE A 279 -8.09 -15.52 -2.52
N SER A 280 -8.44 -15.40 -1.24
CA SER A 280 -7.43 -15.31 -0.18
C SER A 280 -6.77 -16.66 0.13
N ILE A 281 -5.59 -16.59 0.75
CA ILE A 281 -4.82 -17.74 1.24
C ILE A 281 -5.61 -18.53 2.30
N GLN A 282 -6.44 -17.87 3.12
CA GLN A 282 -7.28 -18.52 4.12
C GLN A 282 -8.26 -19.51 3.47
N LEU A 283 -8.76 -19.19 2.27
CA LEU A 283 -9.73 -20.01 1.54
C LEU A 283 -9.07 -21.04 0.61
N HIS A 284 -7.75 -20.96 0.44
CA HIS A 284 -6.96 -21.81 -0.44
C HIS A 284 -5.63 -22.22 0.25
N PRO A 285 -5.62 -22.74 1.48
CA PRO A 285 -4.38 -22.88 2.25
C PRO A 285 -3.34 -23.82 1.60
N PHE A 286 -3.81 -24.79 0.82
CA PHE A 286 -2.97 -25.84 0.22
C PHE A 286 -3.03 -25.89 -1.32
N THR A 287 -3.62 -24.87 -1.95
CA THR A 287 -3.75 -24.75 -3.41
C THR A 287 -3.50 -23.30 -3.80
N PHE A 288 -3.11 -23.04 -5.05
CA PHE A 288 -3.09 -21.68 -5.58
C PHE A 288 -4.46 -21.01 -5.36
N PRO A 289 -4.53 -19.72 -4.95
CA PRO A 289 -3.43 -18.78 -4.70
C PRO A 289 -2.85 -18.79 -3.28
N GLY A 290 -3.21 -19.75 -2.41
CA GLY A 290 -2.42 -20.00 -1.21
C GLY A 290 -1.17 -20.82 -1.52
N ARG A 291 -0.72 -21.67 -0.58
CA ARG A 291 0.56 -22.37 -0.69
C ARG A 291 0.37 -23.80 -1.14
N ASP A 292 0.60 -24.09 -2.42
CA ASP A 292 0.57 -25.47 -2.89
C ASP A 292 1.83 -26.22 -2.39
N PRO A 293 1.71 -27.43 -1.82
CA PRO A 293 2.87 -28.23 -1.40
C PRO A 293 3.86 -28.56 -2.54
N ARG A 294 3.43 -28.45 -3.80
CA ARG A 294 4.23 -28.70 -4.99
C ARG A 294 4.86 -27.43 -5.56
N ASP A 295 4.59 -26.26 -4.99
CA ASP A 295 5.27 -25.01 -5.35
C ASP A 295 6.77 -25.11 -5.02
N CYS A 296 7.60 -24.47 -5.85
CA CYS A 296 9.03 -24.40 -5.62
C CYS A 296 9.32 -23.61 -4.34
N PRO A 297 10.31 -24.01 -3.51
CA PRO A 297 10.72 -23.23 -2.35
C PRO A 297 11.21 -21.84 -2.79
N TRP A 298 10.85 -20.79 -2.03
CA TRP A 298 11.13 -19.38 -2.37
C TRP A 298 12.57 -19.11 -2.82
N ASN A 299 13.56 -19.57 -2.05
CA ASN A 299 14.97 -19.28 -2.28
C ASN A 299 15.78 -20.57 -2.48
N VAL A 300 15.98 -20.96 -3.73
CA VAL A 300 16.80 -22.12 -4.10
C VAL A 300 17.85 -21.74 -5.14
N LYS A 301 19.10 -22.19 -4.91
CA LYS A 301 20.19 -22.04 -5.89
C LYS A 301 20.12 -23.17 -6.92
N GLY A 302 20.25 -22.85 -8.21
CA GLY A 302 20.33 -23.85 -9.28
C GLY A 302 19.00 -24.57 -9.54
N HIS A 303 17.91 -23.82 -9.71
CA HIS A 303 16.54 -24.36 -9.84
C HIS A 303 16.27 -25.21 -11.10
N GLN A 304 17.25 -25.35 -12.01
CA GLN A 304 17.11 -26.13 -13.25
C GLN A 304 16.83 -27.62 -12.97
N ALA A 305 17.35 -28.16 -11.87
CA ALA A 305 17.18 -29.57 -11.49
C ALA A 305 15.99 -29.82 -10.53
N LEU A 306 15.22 -28.79 -10.15
CA LEU A 306 14.06 -28.98 -9.28
C LEU A 306 12.89 -29.61 -10.03
N THR A 307 12.10 -30.42 -9.34
CA THR A 307 10.81 -30.91 -9.82
C THR A 307 9.72 -30.27 -8.96
N CYS A 308 9.19 -29.13 -9.41
CA CYS A 308 8.15 -28.34 -8.74
C CYS A 308 7.34 -27.53 -9.76
N LEU A 309 6.11 -27.13 -9.39
CA LEU A 309 5.10 -26.61 -10.33
C LEU A 309 5.52 -25.34 -11.07
N ASN A 310 6.00 -24.33 -10.35
CA ASN A 310 6.28 -23.00 -10.89
C ASN A 310 7.76 -22.78 -11.24
N ARG A 311 8.52 -23.87 -11.49
CA ARG A 311 9.96 -23.82 -11.79
C ARG A 311 10.33 -22.93 -12.97
N ALA A 312 9.43 -22.82 -13.94
CA ALA A 312 9.61 -22.03 -15.15
C ALA A 312 9.36 -20.52 -14.94
N TRP A 313 8.83 -20.12 -13.77
CA TRP A 313 8.37 -18.76 -13.51
C TRP A 313 8.97 -18.14 -12.24
N PRO A 314 10.32 -18.10 -12.10
CA PRO A 314 10.94 -17.30 -11.05
C PRO A 314 10.76 -15.80 -11.34
N ASP A 315 10.93 -14.98 -10.31
CA ASP A 315 11.00 -13.53 -10.45
C ASP A 315 12.32 -13.07 -11.09
N SER A 316 12.45 -11.76 -11.30
CA SER A 316 13.62 -11.10 -11.91
C SER A 316 14.91 -11.21 -11.09
N TYR A 317 14.87 -11.86 -9.93
CA TYR A 317 15.99 -12.13 -9.02
C TYR A 317 16.21 -13.63 -8.80
N GLY A 318 15.41 -14.50 -9.44
CA GLY A 318 15.53 -15.96 -9.35
C GLY A 318 14.80 -16.58 -8.16
N HIS A 319 13.94 -15.84 -7.46
CA HIS A 319 13.12 -16.36 -6.36
C HIS A 319 11.74 -16.81 -6.87
N PHE A 320 11.15 -17.80 -6.21
CA PHE A 320 9.79 -18.28 -6.51
C PHE A 320 8.75 -17.56 -5.65
N ARG A 321 7.47 -17.69 -5.97
CA ARG A 321 6.39 -16.96 -5.29
C ARG A 321 6.28 -17.27 -3.79
N GLU A 322 5.89 -16.26 -3.00
CA GLU A 322 5.39 -16.42 -1.62
C GLU A 322 3.94 -15.93 -1.53
N ALA A 323 3.01 -16.83 -1.18
CA ALA A 323 1.58 -16.57 -1.23
C ALA A 323 1.14 -15.36 -0.37
N ALA A 324 1.71 -15.23 0.83
CA ALA A 324 1.42 -14.13 1.74
C ALA A 324 1.75 -12.74 1.16
N PHE A 325 2.83 -12.62 0.38
CA PHE A 325 3.19 -11.35 -0.26
C PHE A 325 2.31 -11.05 -1.47
N THR A 326 2.01 -12.07 -2.27
CA THR A 326 1.19 -11.89 -3.49
C THR A 326 -0.27 -11.53 -3.18
N GLN A 327 -0.83 -12.00 -2.06
CA GLN A 327 -2.20 -11.67 -1.66
C GLN A 327 -2.44 -10.16 -1.55
N ILE A 328 -1.46 -9.40 -1.05
CA ILE A 328 -1.60 -7.95 -0.82
C ILE A 328 -1.94 -7.23 -2.12
N LYS A 329 -1.20 -7.50 -3.21
CA LYS A 329 -1.42 -6.89 -4.52
C LYS A 329 -2.66 -7.42 -5.23
N HIS A 330 -2.98 -8.71 -5.09
CA HIS A 330 -4.25 -9.27 -5.59
C HIS A 330 -5.46 -8.61 -4.96
N HIS A 331 -5.51 -8.58 -3.62
CA HIS A 331 -6.57 -7.94 -2.87
C HIS A 331 -6.67 -6.45 -3.22
N TRP A 332 -5.53 -5.77 -3.36
CA TRP A 332 -5.52 -4.36 -3.70
C TRP A 332 -6.20 -4.09 -5.05
N TRP A 333 -5.85 -4.81 -6.11
CA TRP A 333 -6.47 -4.62 -7.42
C TRP A 333 -7.93 -5.07 -7.44
N TRP A 334 -8.23 -6.20 -6.78
CA TRP A 334 -9.59 -6.72 -6.68
C TRP A 334 -10.55 -5.72 -6.03
N LYS A 335 -10.16 -5.09 -4.91
CA LYS A 335 -11.07 -4.18 -4.20
C LYS A 335 -11.35 -2.91 -5.02
N LEU A 336 -10.38 -2.43 -5.81
CA LEU A 336 -10.59 -1.30 -6.71
C LEU A 336 -11.62 -1.65 -7.79
N HIS A 337 -11.41 -2.77 -8.48
CA HIS A 337 -12.37 -3.27 -9.48
C HIS A 337 -13.75 -3.52 -8.84
N ARG A 338 -13.78 -4.14 -7.65
CA ARG A 338 -15.02 -4.45 -6.94
C ARG A 338 -15.81 -3.18 -6.65
N VAL A 339 -15.16 -2.14 -6.13
CA VAL A 339 -15.82 -0.88 -5.79
C VAL A 339 -16.25 -0.12 -7.03
N PHE A 340 -15.43 0.04 -8.06
CA PHE A 340 -15.82 0.88 -9.21
C PHE A 340 -16.68 0.17 -10.26
N GLU A 341 -16.59 -1.16 -10.37
CA GLU A 341 -17.29 -1.91 -11.43
C GLU A 341 -18.30 -2.92 -10.87
N GLY A 342 -18.12 -3.40 -9.64
CA GLY A 342 -18.91 -4.51 -9.09
C GLY A 342 -20.01 -4.14 -8.10
N LEU A 343 -19.91 -2.99 -7.43
CA LEU A 343 -20.90 -2.57 -6.43
C LEU A 343 -22.06 -1.81 -7.07
N ARG A 344 -23.27 -2.07 -6.57
CA ARG A 344 -24.50 -1.39 -7.04
C ARG A 344 -24.49 0.10 -6.70
N VAL A 345 -23.94 0.45 -5.54
CA VAL A 345 -23.97 1.81 -4.98
C VAL A 345 -23.08 2.80 -5.75
N THR A 346 -22.05 2.29 -6.44
CA THR A 346 -21.08 3.02 -7.25
C THR A 346 -21.27 2.73 -8.74
N GLY A 347 -22.50 2.42 -9.15
CA GLY A 347 -22.83 2.16 -10.55
C GLY A 347 -22.47 3.32 -11.49
N LYS A 348 -22.86 3.21 -12.77
CA LYS A 348 -22.39 4.10 -13.86
C LYS A 348 -22.55 5.63 -13.62
N SER A 349 -23.44 6.05 -12.71
CA SER A 349 -23.70 7.46 -12.38
C SER A 349 -22.94 7.99 -11.16
N TYR A 350 -22.06 7.19 -10.54
CA TYR A 350 -21.30 7.64 -9.38
C TYR A 350 -20.31 8.75 -9.76
N SER A 351 -20.39 9.86 -9.02
CA SER A 351 -19.64 11.12 -9.23
C SER A 351 -18.81 11.52 -8.01
N GLY A 352 -18.90 10.74 -6.92
CA GLY A 352 -18.13 10.97 -5.71
C GLY A 352 -16.69 10.49 -5.83
N HIS A 353 -15.96 10.62 -4.72
CA HIS A 353 -14.58 10.18 -4.62
C HIS A 353 -14.47 9.03 -3.61
N VAL A 354 -13.65 8.03 -3.96
CA VAL A 354 -13.30 6.90 -3.11
C VAL A 354 -11.92 7.14 -2.51
N VAL A 355 -11.83 7.35 -1.20
CA VAL A 355 -10.59 7.52 -0.44
C VAL A 355 -10.05 6.16 -0.02
N PHE A 356 -8.82 5.85 -0.43
CA PHE A 356 -8.15 4.59 -0.17
C PHE A 356 -7.36 4.65 1.13
N LEU A 357 -7.64 3.72 2.03
CA LEU A 357 -7.04 3.59 3.35
C LEU A 357 -6.65 2.14 3.64
N GLU A 358 -5.79 1.95 4.62
CA GLU A 358 -5.41 0.66 5.19
C GLU A 358 -5.77 0.63 6.67
N GLU A 359 -5.92 -0.56 7.26
CA GLU A 359 -6.37 -0.76 8.64
C GLU A 359 -5.49 -0.09 9.72
N ASP A 360 -4.24 0.27 9.39
CA ASP A 360 -3.28 0.93 10.28
C ASP A 360 -3.05 2.41 9.94
N HIS A 361 -4.01 3.04 9.28
CA HIS A 361 -4.09 4.48 9.18
C HIS A 361 -4.76 5.12 10.42
N TYR A 362 -4.50 6.41 10.61
CA TYR A 362 -5.15 7.27 11.60
C TYR A 362 -5.49 8.60 10.93
N LEU A 363 -6.74 9.07 11.08
CA LEU A 363 -7.26 10.20 10.33
C LEU A 363 -7.28 11.50 11.14
N ALA A 364 -7.02 12.62 10.45
CA ALA A 364 -7.24 13.96 10.99
C ALA A 364 -8.74 14.31 11.03
N PRO A 365 -9.22 15.07 12.03
CA PRO A 365 -10.63 15.47 12.14
C PRO A 365 -11.21 16.24 10.93
N ASP A 366 -10.38 16.89 10.13
CA ASP A 366 -10.78 17.70 8.96
C ASP A 366 -10.60 16.97 7.61
N LEU A 367 -10.37 15.66 7.61
CA LEU A 367 -10.08 14.90 6.39
C LEU A 367 -11.13 15.10 5.28
N LEU A 368 -12.42 14.95 5.60
CA LEU A 368 -13.50 15.14 4.63
C LEU A 368 -13.65 16.59 4.18
N HIS A 369 -13.50 17.54 5.11
CA HIS A 369 -13.50 18.97 4.81
C HIS A 369 -12.43 19.33 3.77
N VAL A 370 -11.21 18.82 3.95
CA VAL A 370 -10.09 19.04 3.02
C VAL A 370 -10.34 18.34 1.69
N LEU A 371 -10.87 17.11 1.68
CA LEU A 371 -11.27 16.42 0.46
C LEU A 371 -12.26 17.27 -0.35
N HIS A 372 -13.35 17.73 0.26
CA HIS A 372 -14.37 18.53 -0.43
C HIS A 372 -13.81 19.87 -0.94
N LEU A 373 -12.93 20.52 -0.17
CA LEU A 373 -12.22 21.70 -0.64
C LEU A 373 -11.33 21.42 -1.85
N MET A 374 -10.59 20.31 -1.83
CA MET A 374 -9.74 19.91 -2.95
C MET A 374 -10.56 19.61 -4.19
N VAL A 375 -11.67 18.87 -4.07
CA VAL A 375 -12.60 18.58 -5.19
C VAL A 375 -13.14 19.89 -5.78
N ARG A 376 -13.59 20.82 -4.93
CA ARG A 376 -14.11 22.13 -5.40
C ARG A 376 -13.06 22.98 -6.11
N LEU A 377 -11.81 22.94 -5.64
CA LEU A 377 -10.73 23.78 -6.14
C LEU A 377 -9.91 23.11 -7.26
N GLN A 378 -10.07 21.80 -7.49
CA GLN A 378 -9.34 21.08 -8.52
C GLN A 378 -9.54 21.67 -9.92
N PRO A 379 -10.77 22.04 -10.39
CA PRO A 379 -10.94 22.62 -11.72
C PRO A 379 -10.13 23.89 -11.97
N THR A 380 -9.83 24.68 -10.93
CA THR A 380 -9.09 25.94 -11.04
C THR A 380 -7.61 25.78 -10.73
N LEU A 381 -7.25 25.02 -9.69
CA LEU A 381 -5.87 24.87 -9.23
C LEU A 381 -5.13 23.72 -9.93
N CYS A 382 -5.85 22.69 -10.38
CA CYS A 382 -5.28 21.59 -11.14
C CYS A 382 -6.31 20.87 -12.02
N LYS A 383 -6.74 21.54 -13.10
CA LYS A 383 -7.77 21.03 -14.03
C LYS A 383 -7.47 19.64 -14.60
N ASP A 384 -6.18 19.31 -14.75
CA ASP A 384 -5.74 18.05 -15.36
C ASP A 384 -5.50 16.95 -14.31
N CYS A 385 -5.49 17.28 -13.01
CA CYS A 385 -5.22 16.32 -11.94
C CYS A 385 -6.28 15.22 -11.89
N LEU A 386 -5.84 13.96 -11.82
CA LEU A 386 -6.72 12.79 -11.71
C LEU A 386 -6.83 12.25 -10.29
N VAL A 387 -5.79 12.45 -9.47
CA VAL A 387 -5.71 11.88 -8.12
C VAL A 387 -5.64 12.97 -7.08
N LEU A 388 -6.42 12.84 -6.01
CA LEU A 388 -6.34 13.73 -4.86
C LEU A 388 -5.61 13.01 -3.73
N THR A 389 -4.62 13.63 -3.09
CA THR A 389 -3.87 12.98 -2.00
C THR A 389 -3.98 13.76 -0.72
N LEU A 390 -4.54 13.11 0.31
CA LEU A 390 -4.77 13.68 1.64
C LEU A 390 -3.66 13.31 2.61
N GLY A 391 -2.90 12.24 2.33
CA GLY A 391 -1.83 11.74 3.16
C GLY A 391 -0.46 11.82 2.49
N ASN A 392 0.57 12.08 3.29
CA ASN A 392 1.98 11.96 2.90
C ASN A 392 2.88 11.82 4.14
N TYR A 393 4.13 11.42 3.91
CA TYR A 393 5.12 11.19 4.97
C TYR A 393 5.93 12.45 5.38
N ASN A 394 5.63 13.62 4.81
CA ASN A 394 6.42 14.82 5.09
C ASN A 394 6.23 15.28 6.55
N LYS A 395 7.34 15.66 7.19
CA LYS A 395 7.34 16.35 8.48
C LYS A 395 7.43 17.86 8.21
N LEU A 396 6.30 18.54 8.27
CA LEU A 396 6.18 19.97 7.94
C LEU A 396 5.75 20.78 9.16
N ASN A 397 6.18 22.04 9.21
CA ASN A 397 5.68 23.00 10.20
C ASN A 397 4.22 23.35 9.88
N ALA A 398 3.29 22.91 10.72
CA ALA A 398 1.86 23.12 10.48
C ALA A 398 1.45 24.60 10.41
N ALA A 399 2.12 25.49 11.14
CA ALA A 399 1.82 26.93 11.10
C ALA A 399 2.02 27.52 9.70
N VAL A 400 3.01 27.00 8.97
CA VAL A 400 3.36 27.43 7.61
C VAL A 400 2.52 26.69 6.57
N TYR A 401 2.38 25.37 6.69
CA TYR A 401 1.83 24.51 5.63
C TYR A 401 0.34 24.14 5.82
N LYS A 402 -0.37 24.80 6.74
CA LYS A 402 -1.78 24.53 7.11
C LYS A 402 -2.75 24.37 5.94
N ASN A 403 -2.58 25.20 4.91
CA ASN A 403 -3.47 25.28 3.76
C ASN A 403 -2.75 25.24 2.41
N PHE A 404 -1.47 24.86 2.38
CA PHE A 404 -0.74 24.72 1.13
C PHE A 404 -1.02 23.38 0.45
N VAL A 405 -1.27 23.47 -0.85
CA VAL A 405 -1.42 22.35 -1.76
C VAL A 405 -0.32 22.37 -2.81
N GLU A 406 -0.07 21.22 -3.40
CA GLU A 406 0.89 21.03 -4.49
C GLU A 406 0.27 20.18 -5.60
N ARG A 407 0.73 20.37 -6.83
CA ARG A 407 0.31 19.55 -7.97
C ARG A 407 1.52 18.98 -8.71
N GLY A 408 1.36 17.86 -9.38
CA GLY A 408 2.48 17.23 -10.08
C GLY A 408 2.19 15.84 -10.58
N ASP A 409 3.19 15.17 -11.14
CA ASP A 409 3.07 13.74 -11.44
C ASP A 409 2.84 12.97 -10.13
N TRP A 410 1.97 11.96 -10.15
CA TRP A 410 1.66 11.18 -8.95
C TRP A 410 2.88 10.35 -8.52
N TRP A 411 3.49 10.73 -7.40
CA TRP A 411 4.58 9.99 -6.76
C TRP A 411 4.02 9.00 -5.74
N VAL A 412 3.52 7.86 -6.21
CA VAL A 412 2.73 6.91 -5.39
C VAL A 412 3.43 6.53 -4.09
N THR A 413 4.71 6.11 -4.08
CA THR A 413 5.40 5.73 -2.82
C THR A 413 5.49 6.85 -1.76
N LYS A 414 5.30 8.12 -2.14
CA LYS A 414 5.29 9.26 -1.20
C LYS A 414 3.88 9.68 -0.80
N TYR A 415 2.88 9.34 -1.63
CA TYR A 415 1.47 9.72 -1.52
C TYR A 415 0.55 8.51 -1.71
N ASN A 416 0.91 7.37 -1.14
CA ASN A 416 0.16 6.10 -1.14
C ASN A 416 -0.85 6.04 0.02
N MET A 417 -0.79 6.98 0.97
CA MET A 417 -1.71 7.06 2.10
C MET A 417 -2.84 8.06 1.81
N GLY A 418 -4.09 7.62 1.95
CA GLY A 418 -5.24 8.54 1.91
C GLY A 418 -5.38 9.27 0.58
N PHE A 419 -5.18 8.59 -0.54
CA PHE A 419 -5.47 9.15 -1.86
C PHE A 419 -6.91 8.86 -2.24
N ALA A 420 -7.50 9.70 -3.09
CA ALA A 420 -8.86 9.58 -3.55
C ALA A 420 -8.91 9.51 -5.07
N LEU A 421 -9.75 8.61 -5.58
CA LEU A 421 -10.02 8.43 -7.00
C LEU A 421 -11.52 8.64 -7.25
N ASP A 422 -11.84 9.29 -8.36
CA ASP A 422 -13.18 9.27 -8.93
C ASP A 422 -13.28 8.20 -10.02
N ALA A 423 -14.45 8.09 -10.67
CA ALA A 423 -14.65 7.14 -11.76
C ALA A 423 -13.71 7.42 -12.96
N SER A 424 -13.43 8.69 -13.27
CA SER A 424 -12.54 9.07 -14.37
C SER A 424 -11.10 8.58 -14.16
N ALA A 425 -10.59 8.78 -12.95
CA ALA A 425 -9.28 8.31 -12.53
C ALA A 425 -9.21 6.76 -12.57
N TRP A 426 -10.25 6.07 -12.08
CA TRP A 426 -10.33 4.62 -12.18
C TRP A 426 -10.27 4.14 -13.62
N TRP A 427 -11.12 4.64 -14.51
CA TRP A 427 -11.15 4.20 -15.91
C TRP A 427 -9.84 4.50 -16.65
N THR A 428 -9.13 5.55 -16.26
CA THR A 428 -7.79 5.84 -16.77
C THR A 428 -6.77 4.79 -16.31
N LEU A 429 -6.74 4.47 -15.02
CA LEU A 429 -5.85 3.45 -14.44
C LEU A 429 -6.19 2.03 -14.94
N ARG A 430 -7.47 1.72 -15.08
CA ARG A 430 -7.99 0.41 -15.50
C ARG A 430 -7.47 -0.02 -16.87
N LYS A 431 -7.19 0.92 -17.78
CA LYS A 431 -6.56 0.65 -19.09
C LYS A 431 -5.18 0.00 -18.96
N CYS A 432 -4.48 0.26 -17.85
CA CYS A 432 -3.14 -0.21 -17.57
C CYS A 432 -3.08 -1.56 -16.85
N HIS A 433 -4.20 -2.25 -16.65
CA HIS A 433 -4.27 -3.50 -15.90
C HIS A 433 -3.26 -4.55 -16.36
N ARG A 434 -3.02 -4.69 -17.68
CA ARG A 434 -2.02 -5.65 -18.19
C ARG A 434 -0.64 -5.35 -17.65
N GLN A 435 -0.25 -4.08 -17.65
CA GLN A 435 1.05 -3.69 -17.12
C GLN A 435 1.12 -3.86 -15.60
N PHE A 436 0.04 -3.52 -14.87
CA PHE A 436 -0.03 -3.77 -13.43
C PHE A 436 0.19 -5.24 -13.09
N CYS A 437 -0.48 -6.14 -13.82
CA CYS A 437 -0.46 -7.57 -13.55
C CYS A 437 0.82 -8.28 -13.98
N HIS A 438 1.60 -7.74 -14.93
CA HIS A 438 2.87 -8.35 -15.37
C HIS A 438 4.11 -7.66 -14.78
N PHE A 439 3.97 -6.47 -14.17
CA PHE A 439 5.11 -5.81 -13.55
C PHE A 439 5.57 -6.61 -12.33
N ASP A 440 6.82 -7.07 -12.39
CA ASP A 440 7.42 -7.96 -11.39
C ASP A 440 7.78 -7.22 -10.10
N ASP A 441 6.74 -6.91 -9.34
CA ASP A 441 6.79 -6.34 -8.00
C ASP A 441 5.52 -6.74 -7.26
N TYR A 442 5.65 -7.47 -6.16
CA TYR A 442 4.51 -7.86 -5.33
C TYR A 442 3.89 -6.68 -4.56
N ASN A 443 4.56 -5.52 -4.50
CA ASN A 443 4.04 -4.33 -3.85
C ASN A 443 3.17 -3.55 -4.85
N TRP A 444 1.91 -3.29 -4.46
CA TRP A 444 0.96 -2.59 -5.32
C TRP A 444 1.40 -1.15 -5.60
N ASP A 445 2.01 -0.46 -4.63
CA ASP A 445 2.39 0.95 -4.72
C ASP A 445 3.66 1.19 -5.57
N TRP A 446 4.64 0.29 -5.48
CA TRP A 446 5.79 0.26 -6.40
C TRP A 446 5.35 -0.08 -7.83
N THR A 447 4.44 -1.05 -7.98
CA THR A 447 3.81 -1.35 -9.27
C THR A 447 3.09 -0.13 -9.83
N MET A 448 2.30 0.57 -9.01
CA MET A 448 1.59 1.77 -9.41
C MET A 448 2.56 2.90 -9.77
N THR A 449 3.65 3.08 -9.04
CA THR A 449 4.71 4.05 -9.39
C THR A 449 5.25 3.83 -10.80
N SER A 450 5.50 2.56 -11.17
CA SER A 450 5.89 2.22 -12.54
C SER A 450 4.77 2.53 -13.53
N LEU A 451 3.54 2.09 -13.23
CA LEU A 451 2.37 2.24 -14.09
C LEU A 451 2.05 3.71 -14.43
N VAL A 452 1.97 4.58 -13.42
CA VAL A 452 1.63 6.00 -13.61
C VAL A 452 2.69 6.77 -14.40
N GLN A 453 3.91 6.22 -14.48
CA GLN A 453 5.04 6.80 -15.20
C GLN A 453 5.16 6.33 -16.64
N THR A 454 4.68 5.12 -16.94
CA THR A 454 5.04 4.42 -18.18
C THR A 454 3.85 3.95 -19.00
N CYS A 455 2.70 3.67 -18.38
CA CYS A 455 1.50 3.24 -19.09
C CYS A 455 0.77 4.42 -19.78
N HIS A 456 0.79 5.59 -19.16
CA HIS A 456 0.06 6.76 -19.65
C HIS A 456 1.01 7.92 -19.97
N LYS A 457 0.77 8.59 -21.10
CA LYS A 457 1.44 9.84 -21.51
C LYS A 457 0.37 10.88 -21.85
N PRO A 458 0.31 12.04 -21.18
CA PRO A 458 1.17 12.49 -20.08
C PRO A 458 1.03 11.62 -18.82
N ARG A 459 2.01 11.68 -17.91
CA ARG A 459 1.96 10.94 -16.64
C ARG A 459 0.72 11.34 -15.84
N ILE A 460 0.26 10.43 -14.98
CA ILE A 460 -0.96 10.66 -14.18
C ILE A 460 -0.69 11.76 -13.16
N PRO A 461 -1.40 12.90 -13.23
CA PRO A 461 -1.20 14.02 -12.34
C PRO A 461 -2.01 13.89 -11.04
N MET A 462 -1.46 14.46 -9.98
CA MET A 462 -1.94 14.44 -8.60
C MET A 462 -2.07 15.86 -8.06
N PHE A 463 -3.10 16.09 -7.25
CA PHE A 463 -3.30 17.28 -6.43
C PHE A 463 -3.22 16.88 -4.96
N SER A 464 -2.25 17.40 -4.21
CA SER A 464 -1.97 16.99 -2.83
C SER A 464 -2.10 18.14 -1.85
N ILE A 465 -2.65 17.85 -0.67
CA ILE A 465 -2.42 18.68 0.51
C ILE A 465 -1.00 18.45 1.04
N ARG A 466 -0.30 19.51 1.47
CA ARG A 466 1.06 19.37 2.00
C ARG A 466 1.06 18.90 3.44
N LEU A 467 0.24 19.51 4.30
CA LEU A 467 0.06 19.05 5.67
C LEU A 467 -0.87 17.82 5.68
N SER A 468 -0.29 16.64 5.93
CA SER A 468 -0.97 15.35 5.87
C SER A 468 -2.19 15.27 6.81
N ARG A 469 -3.31 14.72 6.29
CA ARG A 469 -4.55 14.39 7.01
C ARG A 469 -4.65 12.91 7.37
N VAL A 470 -3.65 12.11 6.99
CA VAL A 470 -3.54 10.70 7.31
C VAL A 470 -2.16 10.42 7.91
N ALA A 471 -2.13 9.69 9.02
CA ALA A 471 -0.92 9.16 9.62
C ALA A 471 -0.92 7.65 9.51
N HIS A 472 0.26 7.05 9.32
CA HIS A 472 0.45 5.61 9.41
C HIS A 472 0.91 5.25 10.82
N VAL A 473 0.17 4.36 11.49
CA VAL A 473 0.42 3.92 12.87
C VAL A 473 0.78 2.44 12.95
N GLY A 474 1.06 1.80 11.81
CA GLY A 474 1.54 0.41 11.77
C GLY A 474 2.93 0.29 12.39
N SER A 475 2.99 -0.26 13.60
CA SER A 475 4.23 -0.68 14.28
C SER A 475 4.61 -2.15 14.00
N CYS A 476 3.73 -2.88 13.30
CA CYS A 476 3.91 -4.26 12.85
C CYS A 476 3.42 -4.38 11.41
N GLY A 477 4.11 -5.19 10.60
CA GLY A 477 3.68 -5.48 9.23
C GLY A 477 4.83 -6.01 8.38
N THR A 478 4.53 -6.30 7.12
CA THR A 478 5.42 -6.95 6.15
C THR A 478 6.78 -6.27 5.99
N HIS A 479 6.85 -4.95 6.25
CA HIS A 479 8.06 -4.15 6.09
C HIS A 479 8.64 -3.62 7.40
N VAL A 480 8.04 -3.95 8.56
CA VAL A 480 8.50 -3.44 9.85
C VAL A 480 9.56 -4.36 10.45
N LYS A 481 10.75 -3.82 10.72
CA LYS A 481 11.89 -4.55 11.31
C LYS A 481 12.00 -4.39 12.83
N LYS A 482 11.07 -3.67 13.48
CA LYS A 482 11.08 -3.43 14.92
C LYS A 482 10.83 -4.75 15.67
N LYS A 483 11.59 -4.99 16.74
CA LYS A 483 11.45 -6.19 17.59
C LYS A 483 10.22 -6.15 18.50
N SER A 484 9.80 -4.95 18.91
CA SER A 484 8.59 -4.74 19.70
C SER A 484 7.56 -3.96 18.90
N CYS A 485 6.33 -4.43 19.03
CA CYS A 485 5.14 -3.96 18.35
C CYS A 485 4.26 -3.27 19.38
N ASP A 486 4.27 -1.94 19.40
CA ASP A 486 3.40 -1.15 20.28
C ASP A 486 2.52 -0.24 19.41
N VAL A 487 1.32 -0.72 19.10
CA VAL A 487 0.34 0.03 18.31
C VAL A 487 -0.17 1.24 19.09
N GLY A 488 -0.40 1.07 20.40
CA GLY A 488 -0.85 2.13 21.29
C GLY A 488 0.10 3.33 21.29
N ALA A 489 1.42 3.11 21.35
CA ALA A 489 2.43 4.17 21.31
C ALA A 489 2.38 4.97 19.99
N GLU A 490 2.35 4.30 18.83
CA GLU A 490 2.27 4.98 17.54
C GLU A 490 0.96 5.76 17.38
N VAL A 491 -0.14 5.20 17.90
CA VAL A 491 -1.45 5.88 17.93
C VAL A 491 -1.41 7.13 18.82
N MET A 492 -0.76 7.07 19.99
CA MET A 492 -0.58 8.25 20.84
C MET A 492 0.24 9.32 20.14
N VAL A 493 1.29 8.95 19.40
CA VAL A 493 2.08 9.91 18.60
C VAL A 493 1.21 10.58 17.53
N ALA A 494 0.41 9.81 16.80
CA ALA A 494 -0.51 10.36 15.79
C ALA A 494 -1.59 11.27 16.41
N HIS A 495 -2.19 10.83 17.52
CA HIS A 495 -3.19 11.61 18.26
C HIS A 495 -2.61 12.94 18.75
N ASN A 496 -1.45 12.91 19.41
CA ASN A 496 -0.79 14.11 19.93
C ASN A 496 -0.38 15.05 18.80
N ARG A 497 0.09 14.51 17.66
CA ARG A 497 0.38 15.32 16.46
C ARG A 497 -0.85 16.07 15.98
N PHE A 498 -1.99 15.40 15.81
CA PHE A 498 -3.22 16.07 15.34
C PHE A 498 -3.81 17.03 16.38
N LYS A 499 -3.68 16.71 17.67
CA LYS A 499 -4.07 17.62 18.77
C LYS A 499 -3.23 18.91 18.74
N ALA A 500 -1.91 18.80 18.58
CA ALA A 500 -0.99 19.94 18.57
C ALA A 500 -1.21 20.89 17.37
N VAL A 501 -1.76 20.38 16.26
CA VAL A 501 -2.02 21.17 15.05
C VAL A 501 -3.50 21.52 14.87
N SER A 502 -4.35 21.27 15.87
CA SER A 502 -5.80 21.42 15.78
C SER A 502 -6.25 22.80 15.30
N GLN A 503 -5.57 23.88 15.74
CA GLN A 503 -5.80 25.26 15.32
C GLN A 503 -5.51 25.54 13.82
N TYR A 504 -4.81 24.62 13.15
CA TYR A 504 -4.45 24.72 11.73
C TYR A 504 -5.28 23.80 10.84
N LEU A 505 -6.17 22.99 11.42
CA LEU A 505 -7.14 22.17 10.70
C LEU A 505 -8.33 23.03 10.24
N PHE A 506 -9.17 22.46 9.37
CA PHE A 506 -10.34 23.13 8.80
C PHE A 506 -10.01 24.45 8.07
N PRO A 507 -9.02 24.48 7.16
CA PRO A 507 -8.69 25.70 6.42
C PRO A 507 -9.89 26.16 5.58
N LYS A 508 -10.14 27.47 5.47
CA LYS A 508 -11.25 27.99 4.64
C LYS A 508 -10.98 27.93 3.14
N THR A 509 -9.70 27.99 2.77
CA THR A 509 -9.21 27.98 1.38
C THR A 509 -7.90 27.21 1.30
N LEU A 510 -7.55 26.74 0.11
CA LEU A 510 -6.27 26.08 -0.19
C LEU A 510 -5.48 26.91 -1.19
N ILE A 511 -4.17 27.02 -0.99
CA ILE A 511 -3.28 27.86 -1.82
C ILE A 511 -2.25 26.96 -2.50
N LEU A 512 -2.17 27.05 -3.83
CA LEU A 512 -1.18 26.32 -4.62
C LEU A 512 0.21 26.89 -4.36
N GLN A 513 1.08 26.10 -3.74
CA GLN A 513 2.44 26.51 -3.41
C GLN A 513 3.47 26.04 -4.43
N SER A 514 3.35 24.80 -4.90
CA SER A 514 4.37 24.19 -5.75
C SER A 514 3.77 23.33 -6.86
N THR A 515 4.50 23.26 -7.97
CA THR A 515 4.27 22.31 -9.05
C THR A 515 5.51 21.42 -9.18
N HIS A 516 5.36 20.11 -9.00
CA HIS A 516 6.45 19.15 -9.07
C HIS A 516 6.33 18.28 -10.33
N ARG A 517 7.30 18.35 -11.24
CA ARG A 517 7.32 17.53 -12.48
C ARG A 517 8.02 16.18 -12.32
N SER A 518 8.21 15.70 -11.09
CA SER A 518 8.98 14.49 -10.82
C SER A 518 8.18 13.51 -9.95
N SER A 519 7.74 12.43 -10.57
CA SER A 519 7.24 11.21 -9.91
C SER A 519 8.35 10.31 -9.35
N GLY A 520 9.60 10.78 -9.30
CA GLY A 520 10.79 9.96 -9.06
C GLY A 520 11.28 9.25 -10.33
N LYS A 521 12.41 8.53 -10.23
CA LYS A 521 12.94 7.71 -11.33
C LYS A 521 12.22 6.36 -11.37
N THR A 522 11.97 5.84 -12.57
CA THR A 522 11.55 4.45 -12.77
C THR A 522 12.61 3.53 -12.17
N LYS A 523 12.20 2.63 -11.28
CA LYS A 523 13.07 1.60 -10.71
C LYS A 523 12.67 0.23 -11.25
N LYS A 524 13.63 -0.69 -11.31
CA LYS A 524 13.33 -2.13 -11.45
C LYS A 524 12.45 -2.53 -10.26
N GLY A 525 11.45 -3.38 -10.51
CA GLY A 525 10.58 -3.90 -9.46
C GLY A 525 11.36 -4.72 -8.42
N ASN A 526 10.76 -4.91 -7.26
CA ASN A 526 11.33 -5.65 -6.14
C ASN A 526 11.25 -7.19 -6.30
N GLY A 527 10.63 -7.70 -7.36
CA GLY A 527 10.44 -9.14 -7.56
C GLY A 527 9.20 -9.68 -6.86
N GLY A 528 9.18 -10.99 -6.61
CA GLY A 528 8.10 -11.72 -5.95
C GLY A 528 6.78 -11.80 -6.72
N TRP A 529 6.75 -11.41 -8.00
CA TRP A 529 5.54 -11.42 -8.86
C TRP A 529 5.82 -12.06 -10.24
N GLY A 530 6.83 -12.93 -10.30
CA GLY A 530 7.21 -13.66 -11.51
C GLY A 530 6.30 -14.84 -11.86
N ASP A 531 5.55 -15.38 -10.88
CA ASP A 531 4.72 -16.58 -11.09
C ASP A 531 3.58 -16.30 -12.06
N TYR A 532 3.55 -17.05 -13.15
CA TYR A 532 2.54 -16.90 -14.21
C TYR A 532 1.11 -16.97 -13.66
N ARG A 533 0.85 -17.80 -12.66
CA ARG A 533 -0.50 -17.98 -12.09
C ARG A 533 -0.98 -16.70 -11.40
N ASP A 534 -0.11 -15.99 -10.68
CA ASP A 534 -0.46 -14.70 -10.08
C ASP A 534 -0.76 -13.65 -11.16
N GLN A 535 0.03 -13.60 -12.22
CA GLN A 535 -0.22 -12.68 -13.33
C GLN A 535 -1.59 -12.95 -13.99
N GLN A 536 -1.92 -14.21 -14.24
CA GLN A 536 -3.21 -14.60 -14.82
C GLN A 536 -4.40 -14.37 -13.89
N LEU A 537 -4.27 -14.68 -12.60
CA LEU A 537 -5.32 -14.38 -11.63
C LEU A 537 -5.57 -12.87 -11.55
N CYS A 538 -4.52 -12.06 -11.52
CA CYS A 538 -4.65 -10.60 -11.56
C CYS A 538 -5.36 -10.11 -12.82
N LEU A 539 -5.03 -10.66 -13.99
CA LEU A 539 -5.71 -10.31 -15.24
C LEU A 539 -7.19 -10.70 -15.22
N ALA A 540 -7.52 -11.88 -14.70
CA ALA A 540 -8.89 -12.32 -14.55
C ALA A 540 -9.68 -11.43 -13.58
N ILE A 541 -9.06 -11.01 -12.47
CA ILE A 541 -9.63 -10.05 -11.53
C ILE A 541 -9.88 -8.72 -12.24
N ALA A 542 -8.88 -8.22 -12.97
CA ALA A 542 -8.99 -6.97 -13.70
C ALA A 542 -10.17 -6.98 -14.67
N ASN A 543 -10.36 -8.09 -15.39
CA ASN A 543 -11.41 -8.23 -16.39
C ASN A 543 -12.77 -8.63 -15.82
N GLY A 544 -12.90 -8.77 -14.49
CA GLY A 544 -14.14 -9.21 -13.87
C GLY A 544 -14.51 -10.66 -14.19
N THR A 545 -13.56 -11.47 -14.67
CA THR A 545 -13.77 -12.87 -15.08
C THR A 545 -13.21 -13.88 -14.07
N ALA A 546 -12.58 -13.42 -12.98
CA ALA A 546 -12.04 -14.30 -11.95
C ALA A 546 -13.16 -15.05 -11.23
N THR A 547 -13.06 -16.38 -11.23
CA THR A 547 -14.01 -17.33 -10.64
C THR A 547 -13.27 -18.51 -10.03
N GLN A 548 -13.97 -19.40 -9.33
CA GLN A 548 -13.38 -20.65 -8.83
C GLN A 548 -12.77 -21.50 -9.97
N ASN A 549 -13.45 -21.58 -11.13
CA ASN A 549 -12.92 -22.25 -12.33
C ASN A 549 -11.62 -21.62 -12.85
N THR A 550 -11.43 -20.31 -12.62
CA THR A 550 -10.15 -19.65 -12.97
C THR A 550 -9.02 -20.20 -12.12
N ILE A 551 -9.25 -20.34 -10.81
CA ILE A 551 -8.26 -20.90 -9.89
C ILE A 551 -7.93 -22.36 -10.25
N GLU A 552 -8.95 -23.16 -10.54
CA GLU A 552 -8.77 -24.58 -10.91
C GLU A 552 -7.92 -24.75 -12.17
N ARG A 553 -8.14 -23.92 -13.20
CA ARG A 553 -7.30 -23.93 -14.42
C ARG A 553 -5.86 -23.52 -14.12
N LEU A 554 -5.65 -22.48 -13.31
CA LEU A 554 -4.31 -22.01 -12.96
C LEU A 554 -3.56 -22.97 -12.03
N GLN A 555 -4.28 -23.84 -11.33
CA GLN A 555 -3.70 -24.87 -10.49
C GLN A 555 -3.05 -26.00 -11.30
N PHE A 556 -3.54 -26.27 -12.52
CA PHE A 556 -3.08 -27.34 -13.40
C PHE A 556 -2.87 -26.84 -14.84
N PRO A 557 -1.86 -25.99 -15.08
CA PRO A 557 -1.66 -25.32 -16.36
C PRO A 557 -1.32 -26.26 -17.53
N ASP A 558 -0.87 -27.49 -17.27
CA ASP A 558 -0.48 -28.48 -18.29
C ASP A 558 -1.66 -29.30 -18.87
N ASN A 559 -2.90 -29.05 -18.43
CA ASN A 559 -4.11 -29.77 -18.85
C ASN A 559 -5.00 -28.98 -19.84
N THR A 560 -4.47 -27.96 -20.52
CA THR A 560 -5.19 -27.18 -21.54
C THR A 560 -4.48 -27.15 -22.88
#